data_AF-A0A7W1PG27-F1
#
_entry.id   AF-A0A7W1PG27-F1
#
_cell.length_a   1.000
_cell.length_b   1.000
_cell.length_c   1.000
_cell.angle_alpha   90.00
_cell.angle_beta   90.00
_cell.angle_gamma   90.00
#
_symmetry.space_group_name_H-M   'P 1'
#
loop_
_entity.id
_entity.type
_entity.pdbx_description
1 polymer ?
#
loop_
_entity_poly.entity_id
_entity_poly.type
_entity_poly.pdbx_seq_one_letter_code
_entity_poly.pdbx_strand_id
1 'polypeptide(L)'
;LERIVLPDAVVGVELRIDRVTGNDGAQGDLFDRGFASAGAVVEAVADLADDQGDAVLVKPRNSAHPLLDLRTSWLPVSPGEAARGPIGMPAANAAGPHLTLQLVTPPREIAVETERRRDHERPIRYRDDRGWHGLVETAGPERVSGGTWESPFAREYFRCVREDGVLVWLYRGGGDWYMQGWWD
;
A
#
# COMPACT_ATOMS: atom_id res chain seq x y z
N LEU A 1 4.43 -18.63 21.27
CA LEU A 1 5.57 -19.54 21.50
C LEU A 1 6.33 -19.08 22.73
N GLU A 2 6.34 -19.89 23.79
CA GLU A 2 7.16 -19.62 24.97
C GLU A 2 8.65 -19.80 24.64
N ARG A 3 9.48 -18.84 25.07
CA ARG A 3 10.94 -18.93 24.94
C ARG A 3 11.50 -19.65 26.15
N ILE A 4 12.14 -20.78 25.90
CA ILE A 4 12.92 -21.49 26.92
C ILE A 4 14.35 -20.96 26.87
N VAL A 5 14.86 -20.51 28.02
CA VAL A 5 16.26 -20.11 28.19
C VAL A 5 17.03 -21.30 28.74
N LEU A 6 18.00 -21.79 27.97
CA LEU A 6 18.85 -22.90 28.37
C LEU A 6 20.01 -22.35 29.23
N PRO A 7 20.34 -23.00 30.35
CA PRO A 7 21.29 -22.47 31.32
C PRO A 7 22.75 -22.51 30.86
N ASP A 8 23.09 -23.24 29.78
CA ASP A 8 24.45 -23.32 29.21
C ASP A 8 24.43 -23.75 27.72
N ALA A 9 25.60 -23.82 27.08
CA ALA A 9 25.78 -24.28 25.71
C ALA A 9 25.36 -25.75 25.54
N VAL A 10 24.35 -25.98 24.70
CA VAL A 10 23.87 -27.33 24.36
C VAL A 10 24.50 -27.81 23.08
N VAL A 11 24.89 -29.09 23.07
CA VAL A 11 25.52 -29.76 21.92
C VAL A 11 24.49 -30.38 20.96
N GLY A 12 23.20 -30.33 21.32
CA GLY A 12 22.10 -30.80 20.47
C GLY A 12 20.73 -30.55 21.10
N VAL A 13 19.72 -30.42 20.24
CA VAL A 13 18.30 -30.31 20.61
C VAL A 13 17.56 -31.42 19.85
N GLU A 14 16.81 -32.26 20.56
CA GLU A 14 15.94 -33.25 19.95
C GLU A 14 14.49 -32.75 20.03
N LEU A 15 13.83 -32.66 18.87
CA LEU A 15 12.43 -32.31 18.77
C LEU A 15 11.65 -33.57 18.38
N ARG A 16 10.75 -34.00 19.26
CA ARG A 16 9.86 -35.14 19.00
C ARG A 16 8.43 -34.65 18.85
N ILE A 17 7.84 -34.92 17.69
CA ILE A 17 6.45 -34.58 17.40
C ILE A 17 5.61 -35.77 17.84
N ASP A 18 4.90 -35.63 18.96
CA ASP A 18 4.10 -36.71 19.55
C ASP A 18 2.84 -37.05 18.75
N ARG A 19 2.34 -36.11 17.95
CA ARG A 19 1.17 -36.29 17.11
C ARG A 19 1.21 -35.36 15.91
N VAL A 20 1.02 -35.94 14.73
CA VAL A 20 0.74 -35.19 13.49
C VAL A 20 -0.70 -35.47 13.12
N THR A 21 -1.54 -34.46 13.14
CA THR A 21 -2.89 -34.53 12.59
C THR A 21 -2.82 -34.16 11.11
N GLY A 22 -3.45 -34.97 10.24
CA GLY A 22 -3.60 -34.64 8.83
C GLY A 22 -4.41 -33.36 8.64
N ASN A 23 -4.08 -32.59 7.60
CA ASN A 23 -4.82 -31.42 7.19
C ASN A 23 -6.11 -31.85 6.47
N ASP A 24 -7.01 -32.53 7.18
CA ASP A 24 -8.27 -33.04 6.62
C ASP A 24 -9.32 -31.92 6.48
N GLY A 25 -9.02 -30.73 7.00
CA GLY A 25 -9.62 -29.50 6.54
C GLY A 25 -8.83 -28.98 5.36
N ALA A 26 -9.44 -28.92 4.17
CA ALA A 26 -8.98 -27.96 3.19
C ALA A 26 -9.03 -26.59 3.89
N GLN A 27 -7.88 -26.02 4.23
CA GLN A 27 -7.79 -24.59 4.49
C GLN A 27 -8.15 -23.94 3.15
N GLY A 28 -9.45 -23.80 2.92
CA GLY A 28 -9.98 -23.13 1.76
C GLY A 28 -9.31 -21.78 1.72
N ASP A 29 -8.93 -21.36 0.51
CA ASP A 29 -8.51 -19.99 0.31
C ASP A 29 -9.64 -19.11 0.86
N LEU A 30 -9.30 -18.26 1.85
CA LEU A 30 -10.24 -17.39 2.57
C LEU A 30 -11.00 -16.47 1.61
N PHE A 31 -10.47 -16.31 0.40
CA PHE A 31 -11.04 -15.50 -0.68
C PHE A 31 -11.80 -16.32 -1.74
N ASP A 32 -11.84 -17.65 -1.61
CA ASP A 32 -12.51 -18.52 -2.55
C ASP A 32 -14.02 -18.54 -2.28
N ARG A 33 -14.77 -17.96 -3.22
CA ARG A 33 -16.21 -17.72 -3.07
C ARG A 33 -17.07 -19.00 -3.09
N GLY A 34 -16.45 -20.15 -3.36
CA GLY A 34 -17.15 -21.39 -3.68
C GLY A 34 -17.56 -22.28 -2.51
N PHE A 35 -16.90 -22.21 -1.34
CA PHE A 35 -17.09 -23.25 -0.31
C PHE A 35 -17.05 -22.77 1.16
N ALA A 36 -16.82 -21.50 1.45
CA ALA A 36 -16.90 -21.02 2.82
C ALA A 36 -18.37 -20.77 3.20
N SER A 37 -18.91 -21.60 4.11
CA SER A 37 -20.19 -21.26 4.75
C SER A 37 -20.02 -19.93 5.50
N ALA A 38 -21.07 -19.10 5.56
CA ALA A 38 -21.00 -17.82 6.24
C ALA A 38 -20.52 -17.94 7.71
N GLY A 39 -20.77 -19.08 8.36
CA GLY A 39 -20.25 -19.38 9.71
C GLY A 39 -18.73 -19.58 9.76
N ALA A 40 -18.16 -20.33 8.81
CA ALA A 40 -16.72 -20.58 8.75
C ALA A 40 -15.90 -19.31 8.48
N VAL A 41 -16.44 -18.38 7.68
CA VAL A 41 -15.81 -17.06 7.46
C VAL A 41 -15.82 -16.23 8.73
N VAL A 42 -16.94 -16.22 9.47
CA VAL A 42 -17.05 -15.48 10.74
C VAL A 42 -16.05 -16.02 11.77
N GLU A 43 -15.94 -17.34 11.88
CA GLU A 43 -15.02 -18.00 12.82
C GLU A 43 -13.56 -17.71 12.46
N ALA A 44 -13.17 -17.85 11.19
CA ALA A 44 -11.82 -17.51 10.75
C ALA A 44 -11.46 -16.02 10.93
N VAL A 45 -12.44 -15.13 10.75
CA VAL A 45 -12.26 -13.68 10.99
C VAL A 45 -12.14 -13.38 12.48
N ALA A 46 -12.89 -14.09 13.33
CA ALA A 46 -12.80 -13.96 14.78
C ALA A 46 -11.45 -14.48 15.30
N ASP A 47 -11.02 -15.65 14.86
CA ASP A 47 -9.72 -16.22 15.22
C ASP A 47 -8.57 -15.28 14.83
N LEU A 48 -8.63 -14.67 13.63
CA LEU A 48 -7.65 -13.68 13.20
C LEU A 48 -7.64 -12.41 14.07
N ALA A 49 -8.82 -11.94 14.48
CA ALA A 49 -8.94 -10.78 15.36
C ALA A 49 -8.45 -11.08 16.78
N ASP A 50 -8.68 -12.29 17.30
CA ASP A 50 -8.20 -12.73 18.61
C ASP A 50 -6.67 -12.91 18.62
N ASP A 51 -6.09 -13.46 17.54
CA ASP A 51 -4.64 -13.70 17.43
C ASP A 51 -3.83 -12.41 17.19
N GLN A 52 -4.36 -11.46 16.42
CA GLN A 52 -3.63 -10.26 15.97
C GLN A 52 -4.17 -8.94 16.52
N GLY A 53 -5.29 -8.98 17.25
CA GLY A 53 -6.01 -7.83 17.78
C GLY A 53 -6.97 -7.16 16.77
N ASP A 54 -7.95 -6.43 17.29
CA ASP A 54 -9.01 -5.73 16.52
C ASP A 54 -8.50 -4.73 15.46
N ALA A 55 -7.22 -4.33 15.52
CA ALA A 55 -6.61 -3.39 14.58
C ALA A 55 -6.35 -3.98 13.18
N VAL A 56 -6.44 -5.30 13.01
CA VAL A 56 -6.16 -5.98 11.72
C VAL A 56 -7.35 -5.92 10.77
N LEU A 57 -8.57 -5.87 11.28
CA LEU A 57 -9.76 -5.80 10.46
C LEU A 57 -10.10 -4.34 10.15
N VAL A 58 -9.96 -3.94 8.89
CA VAL A 58 -10.22 -2.57 8.46
C VAL A 58 -11.09 -2.50 7.21
N LYS A 59 -11.87 -1.43 7.08
CA LYS A 59 -12.54 -1.05 5.84
C LYS A 59 -11.98 0.27 5.30
N PRO A 60 -11.85 0.42 3.97
CA PRO A 60 -11.44 1.68 3.39
C PRO A 60 -12.57 2.70 3.50
N ARG A 61 -12.26 3.90 3.99
CA ARG A 61 -13.10 5.10 3.87
C ARG A 61 -12.45 6.05 2.89
N ASN A 62 -13.14 6.30 1.78
CA ASN A 62 -12.71 7.24 0.75
C ASN A 62 -13.31 8.63 0.98
N SER A 63 -12.53 9.66 0.66
CA SER A 63 -12.93 11.06 0.69
C SER A 63 -12.59 11.75 -0.64
N ALA A 64 -13.16 12.94 -0.84
CA ALA A 64 -12.82 13.81 -1.98
C ALA A 64 -11.57 14.66 -1.72
N HIS A 65 -10.69 14.26 -0.79
CA HIS A 65 -9.51 15.04 -0.42
C HIS A 65 -8.64 15.34 -1.68
N PRO A 66 -8.13 16.57 -1.87
CA PRO A 66 -7.36 16.90 -3.08
C PRO A 66 -6.12 16.02 -3.26
N LEU A 67 -5.42 15.72 -2.18
CA LEU A 67 -4.25 14.83 -2.14
C LEU A 67 -4.66 13.36 -2.15
N LEU A 68 -4.18 12.61 -3.16
CA LEU A 68 -4.56 11.21 -3.39
C LEU A 68 -4.14 10.28 -2.23
N ASP A 69 -2.98 10.51 -1.63
CA ASP A 69 -2.45 9.80 -0.46
C ASP A 69 -3.33 9.96 0.80
N LEU A 70 -4.18 10.99 0.85
CA LEU A 70 -5.09 11.25 1.96
C LEU A 70 -6.56 10.93 1.63
N ARG A 71 -6.86 10.46 0.42
CA ARG A 71 -8.25 10.11 0.06
C ARG A 71 -8.74 8.88 0.78
N THR A 72 -7.87 7.92 1.03
CA THR A 72 -8.24 6.64 1.64
C THR A 72 -7.69 6.57 3.06
N SER A 73 -8.57 6.33 4.01
CA SER A 73 -8.23 6.02 5.41
C SER A 73 -8.76 4.63 5.76
N TRP A 74 -8.00 3.86 6.51
CA TRP A 74 -8.42 2.53 6.98
C TRP A 74 -9.08 2.68 8.34
N LEU A 75 -10.36 2.31 8.43
CA LEU A 75 -11.12 2.35 9.68
C LEU A 75 -11.25 0.94 10.25
N PRO A 76 -10.95 0.71 11.53
CA PRO A 76 -11.20 -0.57 12.19
C PRO A 76 -12.67 -0.99 12.02
N VAL A 77 -12.89 -2.28 11.82
CA VAL A 77 -14.22 -2.89 11.77
C VAL A 77 -14.29 -4.05 12.73
N SER A 78 -15.49 -4.28 13.29
CA SER A 78 -15.72 -5.44 14.12
C SER A 78 -15.72 -6.73 13.26
N PRO A 79 -15.37 -7.89 13.85
CA PRO A 79 -15.42 -9.18 13.16
C PRO A 79 -16.77 -9.48 12.50
N GLY A 80 -17.87 -9.14 13.19
CA GLY A 80 -19.23 -9.32 12.66
C GLY A 80 -19.59 -8.42 11.48
N GLU A 81 -18.97 -7.24 11.36
CA GLU A 81 -19.09 -6.39 10.16
C GLU A 81 -18.23 -6.91 9.01
N ALA A 82 -16.99 -7.33 9.29
CA ALA A 82 -16.07 -7.85 8.29
C ALA A 82 -16.62 -9.12 7.60
N ALA A 83 -17.21 -10.03 8.36
CA ALA A 83 -17.75 -11.28 7.84
C ALA A 83 -19.00 -11.12 6.94
N ARG A 84 -19.66 -9.96 6.96
CA ARG A 84 -20.80 -9.69 6.06
C ARG A 84 -20.37 -9.47 4.61
N GLY A 85 -19.07 -9.27 4.37
CA GLY A 85 -18.50 -9.04 3.04
C GLY A 85 -18.93 -7.73 2.39
N PRO A 86 -18.19 -7.24 1.38
CA PRO A 86 -18.61 -6.06 0.63
C PRO A 86 -19.84 -6.41 -0.24
N ILE A 87 -20.95 -5.70 0.00
CA ILE A 87 -22.11 -5.73 -0.90
C ILE A 87 -21.73 -4.93 -2.14
N GLY A 88 -21.53 -5.63 -3.26
CA GLY A 88 -21.39 -5.00 -4.59
C GLY A 88 -19.99 -4.48 -4.90
N MET A 89 -19.02 -5.38 -5.10
CA MET A 89 -17.97 -5.06 -6.06
C MET A 89 -18.58 -5.15 -7.46
N PRO A 90 -18.48 -4.11 -8.30
CA PRO A 90 -18.85 -4.27 -9.71
C PRO A 90 -18.00 -5.38 -10.30
N ALA A 91 -18.64 -6.28 -11.06
CA ALA A 91 -17.93 -7.30 -11.81
C ALA A 91 -16.83 -6.62 -12.63
N ALA A 92 -15.58 -7.07 -12.46
CA ALA A 92 -14.45 -6.59 -13.23
C ALA A 92 -14.74 -6.85 -14.71
N ASN A 93 -15.23 -5.84 -15.42
CA ASN A 93 -15.44 -5.92 -16.85
C ASN A 93 -14.10 -6.12 -17.54
N ALA A 94 -14.08 -7.03 -18.52
CA ALA A 94 -12.90 -7.54 -19.21
C ALA A 94 -11.94 -6.43 -19.63
N ALA A 95 -10.70 -6.55 -19.15
CA ALA A 95 -9.64 -5.55 -19.21
C ALA A 95 -9.04 -5.43 -20.61
N GLY A 96 -9.09 -4.22 -21.18
CA GLY A 96 -8.04 -3.77 -22.11
C GLY A 96 -6.76 -3.45 -21.33
N PRO A 97 -5.61 -3.28 -22.01
CA PRO A 97 -4.39 -2.81 -21.37
C PRO A 97 -4.65 -1.43 -20.76
N HIS A 98 -4.50 -1.33 -19.44
CA HIS A 98 -4.64 -0.09 -18.69
C HIS A 98 -3.47 0.01 -17.72
N LEU A 99 -2.99 1.24 -17.54
CA LEU A 99 -1.97 1.53 -16.54
C LEU A 99 -2.63 1.73 -15.19
N THR A 100 -2.10 1.07 -14.16
CA THR A 100 -2.54 1.23 -12.78
C THR A 100 -1.56 2.13 -12.04
N LEU A 101 -2.07 3.16 -11.36
CA LEU A 101 -1.24 4.00 -10.51
C LEU A 101 -0.98 3.30 -9.18
N GLN A 102 0.27 2.90 -8.96
CA GLN A 102 0.79 2.44 -7.67
C GLN A 102 1.21 3.65 -6.84
N LEU A 103 0.58 3.85 -5.68
CA LEU A 103 0.90 4.95 -4.78
C LEU A 103 1.93 4.51 -3.72
N VAL A 104 2.88 5.40 -3.45
CA VAL A 104 3.79 5.30 -2.32
C VAL A 104 3.19 6.10 -1.16
N THR A 105 2.79 5.41 -0.10
CA THR A 105 2.13 6.01 1.06
C THR A 105 2.86 5.62 2.36
N PRO A 106 3.47 6.57 3.09
CA PRO A 106 3.59 7.99 2.76
C PRO A 106 4.52 8.21 1.54
N PRO A 107 4.39 9.34 0.82
CA PRO A 107 5.30 9.65 -0.29
C PRO A 107 6.76 9.60 0.14
N ARG A 108 7.61 9.04 -0.72
CA ARG A 108 9.03 8.84 -0.41
C ARG A 108 9.84 10.06 -0.83
N GLU A 109 10.62 10.62 0.08
CA GLU A 109 11.57 11.69 -0.24
C GLU A 109 12.65 11.19 -1.22
N ILE A 110 13.00 12.01 -2.21
CA ILE A 110 13.98 11.67 -3.25
C ILE A 110 14.88 12.88 -3.54
N ALA A 111 16.12 12.61 -3.93
CA ALA A 111 16.97 13.67 -4.50
C ALA A 111 16.60 13.87 -5.96
N VAL A 112 16.44 15.12 -6.40
CA VAL A 112 16.07 15.44 -7.78
C VAL A 112 17.03 16.49 -8.31
N GLU A 113 17.52 16.27 -9.52
CA GLU A 113 18.16 17.33 -10.29
C GLU A 113 17.15 17.95 -11.23
N THR A 114 17.22 19.28 -11.33
CA THR A 114 16.24 20.09 -12.03
C THR A 114 16.91 21.02 -13.02
N GLU A 115 16.20 21.31 -14.10
CA GLU A 115 16.51 22.41 -15.00
C GLU A 115 15.56 23.59 -14.71
N ARG A 116 16.11 24.80 -14.67
CA ARG A 116 15.28 26.00 -14.50
C ARG A 116 14.48 26.28 -15.77
N ARG A 117 13.16 26.33 -15.63
CA ARG A 117 12.24 26.87 -16.64
C ARG A 117 11.71 28.24 -16.19
N ARG A 118 10.95 28.91 -17.06
CA ARG A 118 10.50 30.30 -16.84
C ARG A 118 9.79 30.48 -15.49
N ASP A 119 8.94 29.54 -15.13
CA ASP A 119 8.00 29.63 -14.02
C ASP A 119 8.18 28.54 -12.95
N HIS A 120 8.97 27.50 -13.22
CA HIS A 120 9.18 26.37 -12.30
C HIS A 120 10.56 25.71 -12.47
N GLU A 121 10.87 24.75 -11.60
CA GLU A 121 12.03 23.86 -11.72
C GLU A 121 11.53 22.52 -12.29
N ARG A 122 12.02 22.16 -13.47
CA ARG A 122 11.60 20.95 -14.18
C ARG A 122 12.54 19.80 -13.79
N PRO A 123 12.05 18.67 -13.26
CA PRO A 123 12.90 17.53 -12.95
C PRO A 123 13.47 16.91 -14.24
N ILE A 124 14.77 16.59 -14.21
CA ILE A 124 15.50 15.97 -15.32
C ILE A 124 16.08 14.59 -14.95
N ARG A 125 16.33 14.35 -13.66
CA ARG A 125 16.63 13.02 -13.12
C ARG A 125 16.35 12.99 -11.62
N TYR A 126 16.11 11.81 -11.08
CA TYR A 126 15.94 11.62 -9.65
C TYR A 126 16.78 10.45 -9.12
N ARG A 127 17.03 10.43 -7.83
CA ARG A 127 17.72 9.35 -7.14
C ARG A 127 16.80 8.69 -6.12
N ASP A 128 16.69 7.39 -6.19
CA ASP A 128 16.13 6.55 -5.14
C ASP A 128 17.15 5.51 -4.65
N ASP A 129 16.69 4.54 -3.87
CA ASP A 129 17.52 3.48 -3.29
C ASP A 129 18.25 2.62 -4.34
N ARG A 130 17.79 2.64 -5.60
CA ARG A 130 18.38 1.90 -6.72
C ARG A 130 19.37 2.75 -7.53
N GLY A 131 19.52 4.03 -7.23
CA GLY A 131 20.44 4.94 -7.89
C GLY A 131 19.74 6.05 -8.67
N TRP A 132 20.47 6.66 -9.60
CA TRP A 132 19.98 7.76 -10.43
C TRP A 132 19.22 7.25 -11.64
N HIS A 133 18.10 7.92 -11.94
CA HIS A 133 17.19 7.61 -13.02
C HIS A 133 16.96 8.85 -13.88
N GLY A 134 17.34 8.78 -15.16
CA GLY A 134 17.08 9.87 -16.12
C GLY A 134 15.61 9.98 -16.50
N LEU A 135 15.13 11.21 -16.69
CA LEU A 135 13.78 11.51 -17.15
C LEU A 135 13.84 12.01 -18.60
N VAL A 136 13.22 11.26 -19.50
CA VAL A 136 13.19 11.59 -20.94
C VAL A 136 12.08 12.56 -21.28
N GLU A 137 10.94 12.48 -20.57
CA GLU A 137 9.81 13.38 -20.73
C GLU A 137 9.27 13.79 -19.36
N THR A 138 8.85 15.04 -19.23
CA THR A 138 8.36 15.61 -17.96
C THR A 138 7.24 16.61 -18.25
N ALA A 139 6.04 16.30 -17.78
CA ALA A 139 4.84 17.12 -17.90
C ALA A 139 4.44 17.70 -16.53
N GLY A 140 4.24 19.03 -16.46
CA GLY A 140 3.90 19.75 -15.25
C GLY A 140 4.45 21.19 -15.25
N PRO A 141 4.34 21.93 -14.13
CA PRO A 141 3.76 21.50 -12.87
C PRO A 141 2.23 21.57 -12.85
N GLU A 142 1.58 20.53 -12.35
CA GLU A 142 0.20 20.60 -11.87
C GLU A 142 0.22 21.09 -10.40
N ARG A 143 -0.32 22.28 -10.14
CA ARG A 143 -0.27 22.92 -8.81
C ARG A 143 -1.52 22.60 -8.01
N VAL A 144 -1.35 22.05 -6.82
CA VAL A 144 -2.44 21.69 -5.91
C VAL A 144 -2.13 22.26 -4.53
N SER A 145 -3.04 23.10 -4.02
CA SER A 145 -2.90 23.73 -2.71
C SER A 145 -4.22 23.75 -1.95
N GLY A 146 -4.18 23.73 -0.63
CA GLY A 146 -5.37 23.72 0.22
C GLY A 146 -5.03 23.49 1.69
N GLY A 147 -6.02 23.01 2.45
CA GLY A 147 -5.82 22.66 3.86
C GLY A 147 -5.71 23.86 4.80
N THR A 148 -6.14 25.05 4.39
CA THR A 148 -6.03 26.31 5.17
C THR A 148 -6.60 26.22 6.59
N TRP A 149 -7.61 25.37 6.81
CA TRP A 149 -8.27 25.18 8.10
C TRP A 149 -7.80 23.95 8.88
N GLU A 150 -6.96 23.11 8.27
CA GLU A 150 -6.48 21.84 8.81
C GLU A 150 -4.94 21.88 8.81
N SER A 151 -4.32 21.17 7.87
CA SER A 151 -2.89 21.23 7.59
C SER A 151 -2.67 21.82 6.20
N PRO A 152 -2.12 23.06 6.09
CA PRO A 152 -1.96 23.70 4.81
C PRO A 152 -0.93 22.93 3.96
N PHE A 153 -1.25 22.75 2.68
CA PHE A 153 -0.36 22.10 1.73
C PHE A 153 -0.29 22.89 0.42
N ALA A 154 0.87 22.80 -0.23
CA ALA A 154 1.10 23.24 -1.59
C ALA A 154 2.08 22.27 -2.25
N ARG A 155 1.63 21.57 -3.30
CA ARG A 155 2.41 20.59 -4.05
C ARG A 155 2.41 20.95 -5.54
N GLU A 156 3.56 20.83 -6.18
CA GLU A 156 3.75 20.95 -7.62
C GLU A 156 4.05 19.55 -8.18
N TYR A 157 3.10 18.97 -8.91
CA TYR A 157 3.19 17.61 -9.42
C TYR A 157 3.74 17.56 -10.84
N PHE A 158 4.55 16.54 -11.12
CA PHE A 158 5.16 16.26 -12.41
C PHE A 158 4.96 14.79 -12.78
N ARG A 159 4.36 14.55 -13.94
CA ARG A 159 4.30 13.20 -14.54
C ARG A 159 5.50 13.07 -15.46
N CYS A 160 6.36 12.09 -15.19
CA CYS A 160 7.62 11.94 -15.91
C CYS A 160 7.72 10.54 -16.51
N VAL A 161 8.41 10.41 -17.64
CA VAL A 161 8.79 9.13 -18.24
C VAL A 161 10.27 8.92 -17.97
N ARG A 162 10.60 7.80 -17.32
CA ARG A 162 11.99 7.38 -17.09
C ARG A 162 12.59 6.82 -18.39
N GLU A 163 13.92 6.80 -18.50
CA GLU A 163 14.66 6.24 -19.64
C GLU A 163 14.27 4.80 -20.02
N ASP A 164 13.80 3.99 -19.07
CA ASP A 164 13.33 2.62 -19.30
C ASP A 164 11.83 2.51 -19.62
N GLY A 165 11.15 3.64 -19.80
CA GLY A 165 9.73 3.73 -20.15
C GLY A 165 8.77 3.75 -18.97
N VAL A 166 9.23 3.63 -17.73
CA VAL A 166 8.36 3.69 -16.55
C VAL A 166 7.83 5.12 -16.34
N LEU A 167 6.50 5.26 -16.23
CA LEU A 167 5.89 6.53 -15.86
C LEU A 167 5.95 6.69 -14.33
N VAL A 168 6.54 7.78 -13.88
CA VAL A 168 6.67 8.13 -12.46
C VAL A 168 5.93 9.42 -12.15
N TRP A 169 5.39 9.51 -10.95
CA TRP A 169 4.72 10.69 -10.45
C TRP A 169 5.52 11.30 -9.31
N LEU A 170 6.11 12.46 -9.59
CA LEU A 170 6.94 13.19 -8.63
C LEU A 170 6.19 14.46 -8.20
N TYR A 171 6.50 14.96 -7.01
CA TYR A 171 6.09 16.31 -6.65
C TYR A 171 7.14 17.03 -5.85
N ARG A 172 7.07 18.36 -5.91
CA ARG A 172 7.77 19.25 -4.99
C ARG A 172 6.77 19.83 -3.98
N GLY A 173 7.11 19.80 -2.70
CA GLY A 173 6.27 20.35 -1.64
C GLY A 173 7.13 20.73 -0.43
N GLY A 174 6.85 21.88 0.18
CA GLY A 174 7.64 22.36 1.33
C GLY A 174 9.11 22.70 1.02
N GLY A 175 9.52 22.68 -0.26
CA GLY A 175 10.91 22.88 -0.70
C GLY A 175 11.56 21.62 -1.24
N ASP A 176 11.15 20.47 -0.72
CA ASP A 176 11.73 19.15 -1.02
C ASP A 176 10.98 18.39 -2.12
N TRP A 177 11.59 17.30 -2.59
CA TRP A 177 11.07 16.46 -3.66
C TRP A 177 10.67 15.08 -3.16
N TYR A 178 9.56 14.57 -3.71
CA TYR A 178 8.97 13.31 -3.29
C TYR A 178 8.51 12.50 -4.50
N MET A 179 8.59 11.18 -4.37
CA MET A 179 7.95 10.21 -5.24
C MET A 179 6.56 9.88 -4.69
N GLN A 180 5.53 10.22 -5.46
CA GLN A 180 4.14 9.91 -5.15
C GLN A 180 3.75 8.50 -5.57
N GLY A 181 4.32 8.00 -6.67
CA GLY A 181 3.93 6.73 -7.27
C GLY A 181 4.52 6.50 -8.65
N TRP A 182 4.14 5.39 -9.26
CA TRP A 182 4.44 5.02 -10.65
C TRP A 182 3.25 4.32 -11.28
N TRP A 183 3.23 4.24 -12.61
CA TRP A 183 2.26 3.44 -13.34
C TRP A 183 2.86 2.10 -13.78
N ASP A 184 2.10 1.01 -13.62
CA ASP A 184 2.40 -0.33 -14.11
C ASP A 184 1.24 -1.00 -14.86
#